data_AF-A0A9E3TYZ8-F1
#
_entry.id   AF-A0A9E3TYZ8-F1
#
_cell.length_a   1.000
_cell.length_b   1.000
_cell.length_c   1.000
_cell.angle_alpha   90.00
_cell.angle_beta   90.00
_cell.angle_gamma   90.00
#
_symmetry.space_group_name_H-M   'P 1'
#
loop_
_entity.id
_entity.type
_entity.pdbx_description
1 polymer ?
#
loop_
_entity_poly.entity_id
_entity_poly.type
_entity_poly.pdbx_seq_one_letter_code
_entity_poly.pdbx_strand_id
1 'polypeptide(L)'
;KLPYALHGNPDNWDAVKEQHGAEMLQLWSQFAPNVIKATIESFTRSPLDTERMLPNMRGGDLLVGAFANDQVGYHRPFPGAGHYRGHLPGLYLCGSCCHPGGNITGLPGYNCSQVLLNDLGIATRWMPQESGNH
;
A
#
# COMPACT_ATOMS: atom_id res chain seq x y z
N LYS A 1 -4.76 11.97 -5.43
CA LYS A 1 -5.43 11.24 -4.32
C LYS A 1 -6.73 11.97 -4.02
N LEU A 2 -7.86 11.26 -3.88
CA LEU A 2 -9.12 11.88 -3.47
C LEU A 2 -9.04 12.35 -2.01
N PRO A 3 -9.78 13.40 -1.60
CA PRO A 3 -9.83 13.80 -0.20
C PRO A 3 -10.51 12.70 0.63
N TYR A 4 -9.89 12.29 1.73
CA TYR A 4 -10.51 11.31 2.63
C TYR A 4 -11.70 11.92 3.37
N ALA A 5 -11.52 13.07 4.03
CA ALA A 5 -12.59 13.82 4.69
C ALA A 5 -13.27 14.78 3.70
N LEU A 6 -14.13 14.26 2.83
CA LEU A 6 -14.84 15.05 1.84
C LEU A 6 -15.71 16.13 2.53
N HIS A 7 -15.49 17.41 2.23
CA HIS A 7 -16.12 18.53 2.94
C HIS A 7 -15.99 18.45 4.49
N GLY A 8 -14.88 17.88 4.97
CA GLY A 8 -14.59 17.76 6.40
C GLY A 8 -15.16 16.50 7.09
N ASN A 9 -15.94 15.67 6.40
CA ASN A 9 -16.46 14.42 6.95
C ASN A 9 -16.29 13.26 5.94
N PRO A 10 -15.58 12.17 6.30
CA PRO A 10 -15.44 11.02 5.40
C PRO A 10 -16.78 10.37 5.04
N ASP A 11 -17.78 10.35 5.95
CA ASP A 11 -19.09 9.73 5.69
C ASP A 11 -19.84 10.37 4.52
N ASN A 12 -19.48 11.59 4.13
CA ASN A 12 -20.02 12.23 2.92
C ASN A 12 -19.77 11.40 1.66
N TRP A 13 -18.73 10.55 1.64
CA TRP A 13 -18.49 9.62 0.54
C TRP A 13 -19.62 8.62 0.32
N ASP A 14 -20.33 8.19 1.37
CA ASP A 14 -21.45 7.26 1.21
C ASP A 14 -22.60 7.86 0.39
N ALA A 15 -22.76 9.18 0.46
CA ALA A 15 -23.80 9.89 -0.30
C ALA A 15 -23.39 10.19 -1.75
N VAL A 16 -22.11 10.43 -2.02
CA VAL A 16 -21.67 10.99 -3.32
C VAL A 16 -20.90 10.02 -4.21
N LYS A 17 -20.39 8.89 -3.68
CA LYS A 17 -19.43 8.06 -4.43
C LYS A 17 -19.99 7.55 -5.74
N GLU A 18 -21.24 7.10 -5.78
CA GLU A 18 -21.83 6.55 -7.01
C GLU A 18 -22.04 7.62 -8.08
N GLN A 19 -22.48 8.82 -7.69
CA GLN A 19 -22.56 9.95 -8.61
C GLN A 19 -21.17 10.32 -9.15
N HIS A 20 -20.17 10.40 -8.28
CA HIS A 20 -18.80 10.70 -8.69
C HIS A 20 -18.23 9.63 -9.64
N GLY A 21 -18.51 8.35 -9.37
CA GLY A 21 -18.13 7.23 -10.26
C GLY A 21 -18.77 7.35 -11.64
N ALA A 22 -20.06 7.70 -11.70
CA ALA A 22 -20.76 7.94 -12.95
C ALA A 22 -20.18 9.14 -13.72
N GLU A 23 -19.86 10.24 -13.04
CA GLU A 23 -19.19 11.41 -13.64
C GLU A 23 -17.82 11.04 -14.23
N MET A 24 -17.05 10.19 -13.54
CA MET A 24 -15.77 9.66 -14.05
C MET A 24 -15.96 8.78 -15.29
N LEU A 25 -17.00 7.94 -15.33
CA LEU A 25 -17.30 7.14 -16.51
C LEU A 25 -17.70 8.00 -17.72
N GLN A 26 -18.46 9.08 -17.49
CA GLN A 26 -18.79 10.07 -18.53
C GLN A 26 -17.54 10.83 -19.01
N LEU A 27 -16.60 11.14 -18.12
CA LEU A 27 -15.32 11.73 -18.53
C LEU A 27 -14.54 10.75 -19.43
N TRP A 28 -14.51 9.46 -19.06
CA TRP A 28 -13.82 8.43 -19.84
C TRP A 28 -14.42 8.24 -21.23
N SER A 29 -15.73 8.44 -21.42
CA SER A 29 -16.35 8.29 -22.74
C SER A 29 -15.86 9.31 -23.77
N GLN A 30 -15.23 10.40 -23.34
CA GLN A 30 -14.57 11.35 -24.25
C GLN A 30 -13.35 10.71 -24.95
N PHE A 31 -12.70 9.74 -24.30
CA PHE A 31 -11.51 9.05 -24.80
C PHE A 31 -11.80 7.62 -25.26
N ALA A 32 -12.84 6.98 -24.70
CA ALA A 32 -13.32 5.65 -25.03
C ALA A 32 -14.84 5.70 -25.32
N PRO A 33 -15.26 6.12 -26.53
CA PRO A 33 -16.66 6.47 -26.82
C PRO A 33 -17.69 5.35 -26.61
N ASN A 34 -17.25 4.10 -26.69
CA ASN A 34 -18.12 2.94 -26.46
C ASN A 34 -18.14 2.45 -25.01
N VAL A 35 -17.35 3.03 -24.08
CA VAL A 35 -17.16 2.49 -22.72
C VAL A 35 -18.48 2.36 -21.96
N ILE A 36 -19.37 3.35 -22.05
CA ILE A 36 -20.67 3.33 -21.36
C ILE A 36 -21.53 2.19 -21.91
N LYS A 37 -21.61 2.07 -23.24
CA LYS A 37 -22.42 1.03 -23.89
C LYS A 37 -21.85 -0.38 -23.68
N ALA A 38 -20.53 -0.50 -23.55
CA ALA A 38 -19.84 -1.76 -23.35
C ALA A 38 -19.80 -2.21 -21.88
N THR A 39 -20.16 -1.33 -20.94
CA THR A 39 -20.17 -1.65 -19.52
C THR A 39 -21.39 -2.50 -19.19
N ILE A 40 -21.15 -3.71 -18.67
CA ILE A 40 -22.20 -4.63 -18.19
C ILE A 40 -22.59 -4.28 -16.75
N GLU A 41 -21.58 -3.98 -15.92
CA GLU A 41 -21.73 -3.64 -14.51
C GLU A 41 -20.57 -2.73 -14.08
N SER A 42 -20.81 -1.90 -13.06
CA SER A 42 -19.82 -1.01 -12.48
C SER A 42 -20.05 -0.88 -10.98
N PHE A 43 -18.98 -0.69 -10.22
CA PHE A 43 -19.07 -0.35 -8.80
C PHE A 43 -18.06 0.76 -8.49
N THR A 44 -18.38 1.58 -7.47
CA THR A 44 -17.51 2.66 -7.03
C THR A 44 -16.97 2.37 -5.62
N ARG A 45 -15.67 2.60 -5.41
CA ARG A 45 -15.06 2.56 -4.07
C ARG A 45 -14.46 3.91 -3.72
N SER A 46 -14.88 4.42 -2.56
CA SER A 46 -14.34 5.63 -1.95
C SER A 46 -13.11 5.34 -1.07
N PRO A 47 -12.34 6.38 -0.68
CA PRO A 47 -11.31 6.26 0.34
C PRO A 47 -11.85 5.70 1.67
N LEU A 48 -13.10 6.02 2.04
CA LEU A 48 -13.77 5.49 3.22
C LEU A 48 -14.05 3.99 3.10
N ASP A 49 -14.49 3.52 1.93
CA ASP A 49 -14.67 2.08 1.67
C ASP A 49 -13.35 1.30 1.75
N THR A 50 -12.24 1.93 1.38
CA THR A 50 -10.91 1.34 1.54
C THR A 50 -10.56 1.14 3.01
N GLU A 51 -10.71 2.17 3.84
CA GLU A 51 -10.43 2.05 5.28
C GLU A 51 -11.37 1.08 5.98
N ARG A 52 -12.67 1.08 5.64
CA ARG A 52 -13.66 0.14 6.18
C ARG A 52 -13.34 -1.32 5.86
N MET A 53 -12.84 -1.59 4.65
CA MET A 53 -12.46 -2.94 4.22
C MET A 53 -11.09 -3.36 4.76
N LEU A 54 -10.14 -2.43 4.82
CA LEU A 54 -8.75 -2.65 5.19
C LEU A 54 -8.40 -1.68 6.31
N PRO A 55 -8.65 -2.06 7.59
CA PRO A 55 -8.47 -1.17 8.74
C PRO A 55 -7.06 -0.60 8.89
N ASN A 56 -6.05 -1.27 8.32
CA ASN A 56 -4.67 -0.79 8.28
C ASN A 56 -4.43 0.30 7.22
N MET A 57 -5.30 0.47 6.23
CA MET A 57 -5.26 1.55 5.23
C MET A 57 -5.99 2.81 5.73
N ARG A 58 -5.61 3.27 6.92
CA ARG A 58 -6.22 4.44 7.56
C ARG A 58 -6.19 5.66 6.62
N GLY A 59 -7.28 6.42 6.58
CA GLY A 59 -7.45 7.56 5.67
C GLY A 59 -7.51 7.16 4.20
N GLY A 60 -7.81 5.89 3.89
CA GLY A 60 -7.71 5.34 2.53
C GLY A 60 -6.27 5.29 2.00
N ASP A 61 -5.28 5.16 2.88
CA ASP A 61 -3.88 5.18 2.50
C ASP A 61 -3.37 3.82 2.03
N LEU A 62 -3.27 3.67 0.70
CA LEU A 62 -2.84 2.44 0.02
C LEU A 62 -1.41 2.00 0.41
N LEU A 63 -0.59 2.91 0.93
CA LEU A 63 0.79 2.64 1.30
C LEU A 63 0.97 2.38 2.80
N VAL A 64 -0.12 2.49 3.58
CA VAL A 64 -0.15 2.17 5.01
C VAL A 64 0.95 2.93 5.77
N GLY A 65 0.99 4.25 5.58
CA GLY A 65 1.98 5.13 6.18
C GLY A 65 2.32 6.28 5.25
N ALA A 66 2.37 7.49 5.81
CA ALA A 66 2.62 8.71 5.05
C ALA A 66 3.99 8.66 4.36
N PHE A 67 4.16 9.43 3.29
CA PHE A 67 5.49 9.82 2.82
C PHE A 67 5.91 11.14 3.49
N ALA A 68 5.83 11.18 4.82
CA ALA A 68 6.41 12.24 5.63
C ALA A 68 7.88 11.90 5.95
N ASN A 69 8.71 12.89 6.29
CA ASN A 69 10.16 12.70 6.48
C ASN A 69 10.54 11.57 7.47
N ASP A 70 9.67 11.29 8.44
CA ASP A 70 9.81 10.25 9.46
C ASP A 70 9.19 8.89 9.07
N GLN A 71 8.57 8.78 7.90
CA GLN A 71 7.93 7.57 7.37
C GLN A 71 8.40 7.26 5.93
N VAL A 72 9.66 7.55 5.60
CA VAL A 72 10.27 7.24 4.29
C VAL A 72 11.48 6.32 4.47
N GLY A 73 11.71 5.45 3.48
CA GLY A 73 12.89 4.60 3.45
C GLY A 73 12.94 3.63 4.63
N TYR A 74 14.08 3.60 5.34
CA TYR A 74 14.32 2.70 6.48
C TYR A 74 13.57 3.11 7.75
N HIS A 75 12.91 4.28 7.77
CA HIS A 75 11.97 4.67 8.83
C HIS A 75 10.54 4.16 8.59
N ARG A 76 10.35 3.25 7.63
CA ARG A 76 9.06 2.61 7.38
C ARG A 76 8.96 1.26 8.09
N PRO A 77 7.83 0.96 8.76
CA PRO A 77 6.64 1.80 8.95
C PRO A 77 6.78 2.91 10.02
N PHE A 78 7.78 2.79 10.89
CA PHE A 78 8.13 3.79 11.90
C PHE A 78 9.65 3.85 12.08
N PRO A 79 10.20 4.94 12.66
CA PRO A 79 11.63 5.07 12.91
C PRO A 79 12.22 3.88 13.67
N GLY A 80 13.33 3.35 13.16
CA GLY A 80 13.98 2.15 13.71
C GLY A 80 13.51 0.82 13.10
N ALA A 81 12.41 0.78 12.34
CA ALA A 81 11.89 -0.48 11.79
C ALA A 81 12.66 -1.01 10.56
N GLY A 82 13.62 -0.27 10.02
CA GLY A 82 14.38 -0.64 8.80
C GLY A 82 15.21 -1.92 8.92
N HIS A 83 15.40 -2.44 10.13
CA HIS A 83 16.03 -3.73 10.39
C HIS A 83 15.07 -4.92 10.34
N TYR A 84 13.78 -4.71 10.02
CA TYR A 84 12.72 -5.71 9.88
C TYR A 84 12.37 -6.51 11.15
N ARG A 85 13.16 -6.47 12.22
CA ARG A 85 12.80 -7.04 13.53
C ARG A 85 11.71 -6.21 14.23
N GLY A 86 10.76 -6.88 14.86
CA GLY A 86 9.77 -6.27 15.74
C GLY A 86 10.30 -6.06 17.16
N HIS A 87 9.47 -5.45 18.02
CA HIS A 87 9.81 -5.26 19.44
C HIS A 87 9.82 -6.56 20.25
N LEU A 88 9.04 -7.56 19.79
CA LEU A 88 9.00 -8.88 20.40
C LEU A 88 10.04 -9.79 19.75
N PRO A 89 10.85 -10.54 20.53
CA PRO A 89 11.75 -11.54 19.97
C PRO A 89 11.01 -12.54 19.07
N GLY A 90 11.54 -12.77 17.88
CA GLY A 90 10.94 -13.67 16.89
C GLY A 90 9.80 -13.07 16.06
N LEU A 91 9.39 -11.82 16.31
CA LEU A 91 8.47 -11.09 15.45
C LEU A 91 9.24 -10.32 14.38
N TYR A 92 8.82 -10.40 13.13
CA TYR A 92 9.42 -9.68 12.01
C TYR A 92 8.36 -8.94 11.19
N LEU A 93 8.80 -7.87 10.53
CA LEU A 93 7.99 -6.94 9.76
C LEU A 93 8.25 -7.19 8.27
N CYS A 94 7.24 -7.72 7.56
CA CYS A 94 7.35 -8.05 6.13
C CYS A 94 6.27 -7.41 5.25
N GLY A 95 5.39 -6.59 5.85
CA GLY A 95 4.28 -5.97 5.14
C GLY A 95 4.74 -4.93 4.13
N SER A 96 3.88 -4.63 3.14
CA SER A 96 4.13 -3.58 2.15
C SER A 96 4.40 -2.20 2.77
N CYS A 97 3.97 -1.97 4.01
CA CYS A 97 4.28 -0.75 4.74
C CYS A 97 5.76 -0.58 5.11
N CYS A 98 6.59 -1.63 5.04
CA CYS A 98 7.98 -1.62 5.47
C CYS A 98 8.94 -1.15 4.37
N HIS A 99 10.19 -0.88 4.74
CA HIS A 99 11.28 -0.61 3.79
C HIS A 99 11.35 -1.71 2.69
N PRO A 100 11.60 -1.39 1.40
CA PRO A 100 11.91 -0.07 0.81
C PRO A 100 10.72 0.83 0.51
N GLY A 101 9.49 0.33 0.62
CA GLY A 101 8.29 1.10 0.38
C GLY A 101 7.09 0.24 0.04
N GLY A 102 5.95 0.93 -0.10
CA GLY A 102 4.66 0.35 -0.45
C GLY A 102 4.58 -0.26 -1.86
N ASN A 103 3.36 -0.66 -2.22
CA ASN A 103 2.99 -1.39 -3.45
C ASN A 103 3.32 -2.90 -3.41
N ILE A 104 3.05 -3.57 -4.54
CA ILE A 104 3.21 -5.03 -4.72
C ILE A 104 4.59 -5.31 -5.33
N THR A 105 5.64 -5.10 -4.53
CA THR A 105 7.04 -5.27 -4.99
C THR A 105 7.65 -6.61 -4.55
N GLY A 106 7.12 -7.21 -3.49
CA GLY A 106 7.73 -8.37 -2.82
C GLY A 106 9.02 -8.04 -2.03
N LEU A 107 9.55 -6.82 -2.15
CA LEU A 107 10.82 -6.41 -1.54
C LEU A 107 10.81 -6.45 0.00
N PRO A 108 9.75 -5.98 0.71
CA PRO A 108 9.72 -6.07 2.17
C PRO A 108 9.78 -7.51 2.68
N GLY A 109 9.06 -8.43 2.01
CA GLY A 109 9.10 -9.85 2.32
C GLY A 109 10.46 -10.48 2.02
N TYR A 110 11.03 -10.14 0.85
CA TYR A 110 12.37 -10.58 0.45
C TYR A 110 13.42 -10.18 1.48
N ASN A 111 13.44 -8.91 1.89
CA ASN A 111 14.41 -8.39 2.86
C ASN A 111 14.19 -8.95 4.26
N CYS A 112 12.93 -9.00 4.72
CA CYS A 112 12.58 -9.61 5.99
C CYS A 112 13.03 -11.08 6.07
N SER A 113 12.87 -11.85 4.99
CA SER A 113 13.25 -13.26 4.96
C SER A 113 14.76 -13.45 5.19
N GLN A 114 15.60 -12.56 4.67
CA GLN A 114 17.04 -12.62 4.85
C GLN A 114 17.43 -12.37 6.29
N VAL A 115 16.81 -11.36 6.92
CA VAL A 115 17.02 -11.03 8.34
C VAL A 115 16.62 -12.22 9.21
N LEU A 116 15.44 -12.79 8.96
CA LEU A 116 14.94 -13.96 9.69
C LEU A 116 15.89 -15.16 9.58
N LEU A 117 16.35 -15.48 8.37
CA LEU A 117 17.22 -16.64 8.15
C LEU A 117 18.60 -16.45 8.77
N ASN A 118 19.14 -15.24 8.71
CA ASN A 118 20.37 -14.89 9.40
C ASN A 118 20.24 -15.09 10.92
N ASP A 119 19.13 -14.64 11.52
CA ASP A 119 18.89 -14.80 12.96
C ASP A 119 18.69 -16.27 13.37
N LEU A 120 18.21 -17.12 12.44
CA LEU A 120 18.10 -18.56 12.62
C LEU A 120 19.38 -19.34 12.27
N GLY A 121 20.42 -18.69 11.76
CA GLY A 121 21.64 -19.35 11.30
C GLY A 121 21.45 -20.23 10.05
N ILE A 122 20.44 -19.95 9.23
CA ILE A 122 20.14 -20.70 8.01
C ILE A 122 20.71 -19.96 6.79
N ALA A 123 21.52 -20.67 5.98
CA ALA A 123 22.11 -20.09 4.78
C ALA A 123 21.06 -19.75 3.70
N THR A 124 21.10 -18.52 3.18
CA THR A 124 20.22 -18.04 2.11
C THR A 124 20.73 -18.45 0.73
N ARG A 125 20.24 -19.58 0.20
CA ARG A 125 20.73 -20.17 -1.07
C ARG A 125 20.27 -19.45 -2.35
N TRP A 126 19.23 -18.63 -2.26
CA TRP A 126 18.64 -17.88 -3.39
C TRP A 126 19.14 -16.45 -3.49
N MET A 127 20.01 -16.03 -2.57
CA MET A 127 20.60 -14.69 -2.61
C MET A 127 21.63 -14.65 -3.75
N PRO A 128 21.61 -13.63 -4.62
CA PRO A 128 22.72 -13.39 -5.51
C PRO A 128 23.99 -13.32 -4.66
N GLN A 129 24.96 -14.19 -4.95
CA GLN A 129 26.27 -14.10 -4.33
C GLN A 129 26.80 -12.70 -4.62
N GLU A 130 27.36 -12.00 -3.63
CA GLU A 130 28.07 -10.76 -3.90
C GLU A 130 29.08 -11.05 -5.02
N SER A 131 28.89 -10.42 -6.18
CA SER A 131 29.92 -10.41 -7.21
C SER A 131 31.09 -9.67 -6.57
N GLY A 132 32.10 -10.43 -6.13
CA GLY A 132 33.31 -9.87 -5.55
C GLY A 132 33.80 -8.69 -6.37
N ASN A 133 34.12 -7.59 -5.68
CA ASN A 133 34.57 -6.32 -6.23
C ASN A 133 35.28 -6.44 -7.60
N HIS A 134 34.65 -5.86 -8.63
CA HIS A 134 35.33 -5.38 -9.82
C HIS A 134 35.58 -3.88 -9.68
#